data_AF-A0A246BRN4-F1
#
_entry.id   AF-A0A246BRN4-F1
#
_cell.length_a   1.000
_cell.length_b   1.000
_cell.length_c   1.000
_cell.angle_alpha   90.00
_cell.angle_beta   90.00
_cell.angle_gamma   90.00
#
_symmetry.space_group_name_H-M   'P 1'
#
loop_
_entity.id
_entity.type
_entity.pdbx_description
1 polymer ?
#
loop_
_entity_poly.entity_id
_entity_poly.type
_entity_poly.pdbx_seq_one_letter_code
_entity_poly.pdbx_strand_id
1 'polypeptide(L)'
;MHGTPHPAPPQAQLTHTVQLHVTDDETFGAEHALGSRHDLTVLDAARPAAQVHLTGLGGGGRQVQVTVTFTLTPDGPVQVSGEAHLLIREPGQPVREQGGAAFGGRVAAGQTRAFHATLRHHDSGEEYARLDVRVQYVALHAQAGATLDAHARALGEAHTGPPAGPCEAVRGGHRRRYRHADLYTSPGTGVHEVRGDIRRRYDALGGPDSVLGLPVGGPTPAPGAAPVAESAPASGAAGWSVPEDRQHFQGGSLFLHPRTGPLVVRGDLRAAWASTGWESGPLGYPTSDTLSLAPDGTPDSGLEFNDFQNGVLVLHAGQLCAPATATLSRDRMLDAVTDALRRTLPAGLLDSVTLAGISDTTFDLSRSGNRVLTFQLTGARRPGPHGLPEPTFEARLPVQFAASPPPDARRPVSLIARQAGLITLRAPPDRQGALPALSRALGLLLRVPVTLARVPGHAGLLSFKVHADGSLSLSFRPDPAGRAAAQAAQRRLDRLPLDGLRPDDPLA
;
A
#
# COMPACT_ATOMS: atom_id res chain seq x y z
N MET A 1 6.99 -0.82 22.01
CA MET A 1 6.10 -1.45 23.00
C MET A 1 5.17 -2.38 22.23
N HIS A 2 5.30 -3.69 22.44
CA HIS A 2 4.47 -4.70 21.79
C HIS A 2 3.05 -4.59 22.35
N GLY A 3 2.14 -3.99 21.60
CA GLY A 3 0.71 -4.14 21.88
C GLY A 3 0.35 -5.60 21.63
N THR A 4 -0.06 -6.31 22.67
CA THR A 4 -0.73 -7.61 22.54
C THR A 4 -1.86 -7.49 21.52
N PRO A 5 -1.98 -8.40 20.55
CA PRO A 5 -3.04 -8.36 19.57
C PRO A 5 -4.38 -8.42 20.30
N HIS A 6 -5.23 -7.42 20.10
CA HIS A 6 -6.61 -7.48 20.58
C HIS A 6 -7.30 -8.57 19.76
N PRO A 7 -7.85 -9.65 20.36
CA PRO A 7 -8.56 -10.66 19.61
C PRO A 7 -9.70 -9.98 18.84
N ALA A 8 -9.81 -10.28 17.54
CA ALA A 8 -10.93 -9.78 16.75
C ALA A 8 -12.24 -10.25 17.42
N PRO A 9 -13.27 -9.39 17.45
CA PRO A 9 -14.51 -9.76 18.09
C PRO A 9 -15.13 -10.97 17.37
N PRO A 10 -15.66 -11.94 18.12
CA PRO A 10 -16.22 -13.15 17.52
C PRO A 10 -17.36 -12.81 16.55
N GLN A 11 -17.57 -13.66 15.55
CA GLN A 11 -18.70 -13.59 14.62
C GLN A 11 -19.30 -14.98 14.42
N ALA A 12 -20.64 -15.05 14.47
CA ALA A 12 -21.38 -16.30 14.44
C ALA A 12 -22.49 -16.29 13.40
N GLN A 13 -22.62 -17.39 12.66
CA GLN A 13 -23.79 -17.70 11.85
C GLN A 13 -24.55 -18.86 12.52
N LEU A 14 -25.81 -18.64 12.86
CA LEU A 14 -26.68 -19.57 13.56
C LEU A 14 -27.83 -19.99 12.66
N THR A 15 -27.91 -21.28 12.35
CA THR A 15 -29.13 -21.89 11.81
C THR A 15 -29.89 -22.49 12.98
N HIS A 16 -31.14 -22.10 13.17
CA HIS A 16 -31.91 -22.55 14.33
C HIS A 16 -33.37 -22.84 13.97
N THR A 17 -33.92 -23.83 14.65
CA THR A 17 -35.34 -24.19 14.57
C THR A 17 -35.91 -24.13 15.98
N VAL A 18 -36.99 -23.36 16.14
CA VAL A 18 -37.75 -23.24 17.39
C VAL A 18 -39.13 -23.83 17.12
N GLN A 19 -39.49 -24.87 17.88
CA GLN A 19 -40.77 -25.58 17.77
C GLN A 19 -41.50 -25.50 19.10
N LEU A 20 -42.72 -24.98 19.07
CA LEU A 20 -43.64 -24.90 20.19
C LEU A 20 -44.79 -25.88 19.95
N HIS A 21 -44.97 -26.80 20.89
CA HIS A 21 -46.02 -27.80 20.91
C HIS A 21 -46.94 -27.51 22.10
N VAL A 22 -48.13 -26.95 21.86
CA VAL A 22 -49.12 -26.76 22.94
C VAL A 22 -49.86 -28.07 23.19
N THR A 23 -49.92 -28.50 24.45
CA THR A 23 -50.43 -29.83 24.87
C THR A 23 -51.76 -29.78 25.61
N ASP A 24 -52.39 -28.60 25.74
CA ASP A 24 -53.66 -28.42 26.47
C ASP A 24 -54.74 -29.41 25.99
N ASP A 25 -55.21 -30.24 26.92
CA ASP A 25 -56.21 -31.30 26.75
C ASP A 25 -57.64 -30.73 26.83
N GLU A 26 -57.84 -29.64 27.57
CA GLU A 26 -59.18 -29.17 27.90
C GLU A 26 -59.70 -28.08 26.95
N THR A 27 -60.10 -28.46 25.73
CA THR A 27 -61.41 -28.12 25.10
C THR A 27 -61.44 -28.52 23.62
N PHE A 28 -62.21 -29.58 23.32
CA PHE A 28 -62.83 -29.90 22.03
C PHE A 28 -61.99 -29.81 20.74
N GLY A 29 -61.43 -30.96 20.34
CA GLY A 29 -61.15 -31.31 18.95
C GLY A 29 -59.70 -31.10 18.48
N ALA A 30 -58.89 -32.15 18.61
CA ALA A 30 -57.79 -32.58 17.71
C ALA A 30 -56.82 -31.55 17.06
N GLU A 31 -56.72 -30.31 17.51
CA GLU A 31 -55.78 -29.34 16.94
C GLU A 31 -54.70 -28.95 17.96
N HIS A 32 -53.63 -29.76 18.00
CA HIS A 32 -52.37 -29.33 18.60
C HIS A 32 -51.89 -28.07 17.86
N ALA A 33 -51.87 -26.92 18.55
CA ALA A 33 -51.25 -25.73 18.00
C ALA A 33 -49.73 -25.93 17.94
N LEU A 34 -49.25 -26.24 16.73
CA LEU A 34 -47.83 -26.38 16.39
C LEU A 34 -47.32 -25.08 15.77
N GLY A 35 -46.50 -24.35 16.53
CA GLY A 35 -45.76 -23.20 16.01
C GLY A 35 -44.32 -23.61 15.72
N SER A 36 -43.88 -23.57 14.46
CA SER A 36 -42.48 -23.86 14.10
C SER A 36 -41.89 -22.71 13.32
N ARG A 37 -40.68 -22.28 13.68
CA ARG A 37 -39.93 -21.24 12.99
C ARG A 37 -38.49 -21.68 12.76
N HIS A 38 -38.06 -21.62 11.51
CA HIS A 38 -36.71 -21.94 11.07
C HIS A 38 -36.08 -20.68 10.49
N ASP A 39 -34.99 -20.23 11.11
CA ASP A 39 -34.36 -18.96 10.75
C ASP A 39 -32.83 -19.08 10.71
N LEU A 40 -32.23 -18.15 9.96
CA LEU A 40 -30.81 -17.89 9.94
C LEU A 40 -30.52 -16.56 10.64
N THR A 41 -29.57 -16.55 11.57
CA THR A 41 -29.17 -15.35 12.31
C THR A 41 -27.67 -15.17 12.28
N VAL A 42 -27.22 -13.93 12.03
CA VAL A 42 -25.81 -13.55 12.08
C VAL A 42 -25.59 -12.63 13.27
N LEU A 43 -24.63 -12.98 14.13
CA LEU A 43 -24.22 -12.21 15.31
C LEU A 43 -22.78 -11.74 15.14
N ASP A 44 -22.50 -10.49 15.48
CA ASP A 44 -21.18 -9.87 15.44
C ASP A 44 -21.02 -8.80 16.54
N ALA A 45 -19.89 -8.10 16.57
CA ALA A 45 -19.64 -7.04 17.55
C ALA A 45 -20.67 -5.89 17.51
N ALA A 46 -21.21 -5.58 16.33
CA ALA A 46 -22.18 -4.50 16.13
C ALA A 46 -23.60 -4.96 16.49
N ARG A 47 -23.88 -6.26 16.37
CA ARG A 47 -25.15 -6.90 16.74
C ARG A 47 -24.87 -8.20 17.51
N PRO A 48 -24.54 -8.12 18.80
CA PRO A 48 -24.10 -9.27 19.59
C PRO A 48 -25.26 -10.16 20.05
N ALA A 49 -26.51 -9.72 19.92
CA ALA A 49 -27.67 -10.48 20.34
C ALA A 49 -28.81 -10.42 19.31
N ALA A 50 -29.61 -11.48 19.27
CA ALA A 50 -30.83 -11.56 18.49
C ALA A 50 -31.90 -12.33 19.27
N GLN A 51 -33.17 -12.03 19.00
CA GLN A 51 -34.31 -12.67 19.64
C GLN A 51 -35.27 -13.25 18.62
N VAL A 52 -35.85 -14.40 18.97
CA VAL A 52 -36.98 -14.99 18.27
C VAL A 52 -38.15 -15.06 19.21
N HIS A 53 -39.28 -14.52 18.76
CA HIS A 53 -40.55 -14.59 19.48
C HIS A 53 -41.50 -15.54 18.76
N LEU A 54 -42.16 -16.38 19.54
CA LEU A 54 -43.28 -17.22 19.11
C LEU A 54 -44.47 -17.00 20.04
N THR A 55 -45.66 -17.14 19.48
CA THR A 55 -46.90 -17.12 20.25
C THR A 55 -47.75 -18.30 19.82
N GLY A 56 -48.07 -19.17 20.78
CA GLY A 56 -49.12 -20.18 20.62
C GLY A 56 -50.41 -19.69 21.26
N LEU A 57 -51.55 -19.94 20.62
CA LEU A 57 -52.88 -19.65 21.18
C LEU A 57 -53.50 -20.98 21.63
N GLY A 58 -54.11 -20.97 22.81
CA GLY A 58 -54.88 -22.08 23.36
C GLY A 58 -56.35 -21.72 23.56
N GLY A 59 -57.17 -22.71 23.91
CA GLY A 59 -58.58 -22.51 24.25
C GLY A 59 -58.77 -21.59 25.46
N GLY A 60 -59.93 -20.93 25.55
CA GLY A 60 -60.30 -20.13 26.74
C GLY A 60 -59.51 -18.83 26.94
N GLY A 61 -58.92 -18.25 25.89
CA GLY A 61 -58.16 -16.99 25.99
C GLY A 61 -56.75 -17.15 26.54
N ARG A 62 -56.23 -18.39 26.56
CA ARG A 62 -54.86 -18.73 26.96
C ARG A 62 -53.89 -18.49 25.81
N GLN A 63 -52.72 -17.96 26.12
CA GLN A 63 -51.66 -17.63 25.18
C GLN A 63 -50.31 -18.06 25.76
N VAL A 64 -49.54 -18.83 24.99
CA VAL A 64 -48.15 -19.15 25.32
C VAL A 64 -47.24 -18.21 24.56
N GLN A 65 -46.46 -17.40 25.27
CA GLN A 65 -45.44 -16.54 24.67
C GLN A 65 -44.06 -17.12 24.93
N VAL A 66 -43.27 -17.30 23.87
CA VAL A 66 -41.91 -17.80 23.94
C VAL A 66 -40.97 -16.75 23.38
N THR A 67 -39.91 -16.44 24.14
CA THR A 67 -38.79 -15.62 23.70
C THR A 67 -37.50 -16.43 23.81
N VAL A 68 -36.80 -16.61 22.69
CA VAL A 68 -35.47 -17.22 22.67
C VAL A 68 -34.46 -16.14 22.31
N THR A 69 -33.45 -15.96 23.16
CA THR A 69 -32.37 -15.00 22.97
C THR A 69 -31.07 -15.75 22.67
N PHE A 70 -30.39 -15.32 21.61
CA PHE A 70 -29.04 -15.75 21.24
C PHE A 70 -28.09 -14.60 21.51
N THR A 71 -27.05 -14.82 22.31
CA THR A 71 -26.05 -13.80 22.65
C THR A 71 -24.66 -14.32 22.37
N LEU A 72 -23.91 -13.63 21.53
CA LEU A 72 -22.51 -13.93 21.27
C LEU A 72 -21.66 -13.44 22.44
N THR A 73 -21.00 -14.38 23.11
CA THR A 73 -20.10 -14.05 24.21
C THR A 73 -18.75 -13.54 23.70
N PRO A 74 -18.05 -12.66 24.44
CA PRO A 74 -16.70 -12.21 24.08
C PRO A 74 -15.70 -13.36 23.90
N ASP A 75 -15.89 -14.46 24.64
CA ASP A 75 -14.99 -15.62 24.64
C ASP A 75 -15.24 -16.59 23.47
N GLY A 76 -16.22 -16.33 22.60
CA GLY A 76 -16.46 -17.06 21.34
C GLY A 76 -17.72 -17.96 21.27
N PRO A 77 -18.19 -18.60 22.36
CA PRO A 77 -19.46 -19.33 22.35
C PRO A 77 -20.69 -18.43 22.18
N VAL A 78 -21.80 -19.02 21.73
CA VAL A 78 -23.11 -18.37 21.80
C VAL A 78 -23.85 -18.87 23.04
N GLN A 79 -24.24 -17.95 23.90
CA GLN A 79 -25.18 -18.19 25.00
C GLN A 79 -26.60 -18.19 24.43
N VAL A 80 -27.33 -19.28 24.67
CA VAL A 80 -28.74 -19.41 24.32
C VAL A 80 -29.53 -19.41 25.61
N SER A 81 -30.57 -18.59 25.69
CA SER A 81 -31.54 -18.61 26.78
C SER A 81 -32.93 -18.48 26.20
N GLY A 82 -33.89 -19.21 26.75
CA GLY A 82 -35.28 -19.03 26.38
C GLY A 82 -36.20 -19.06 27.58
N GLU A 83 -37.24 -18.24 27.48
CA GLU A 83 -38.29 -18.08 28.46
C GLU A 83 -39.64 -18.30 27.78
N ALA A 84 -40.50 -19.07 28.43
CA ALA A 84 -41.85 -19.36 27.99
C ALA A 84 -42.83 -19.02 29.12
N HIS A 85 -43.86 -18.25 28.80
CA HIS A 85 -44.89 -17.81 29.75
C HIS A 85 -46.27 -18.24 29.26
N LEU A 86 -47.05 -18.83 30.16
CA LEU A 86 -48.48 -19.07 29.97
C LEU A 86 -49.25 -17.86 30.49
N LEU A 87 -49.95 -17.18 29.59
CA LEU A 87 -50.74 -15.99 29.87
C LEU A 87 -52.22 -16.27 29.66
N ILE A 88 -53.07 -15.75 30.55
CA ILE A 88 -54.52 -15.75 30.36
C ILE A 88 -54.99 -14.30 30.17
N ARG A 89 -55.78 -14.09 29.11
CA ARG A 89 -56.42 -12.81 28.82
C ARG A 89 -57.93 -12.96 28.88
N GLU A 90 -58.52 -12.49 29.98
CA GLU A 90 -59.97 -12.35 30.12
C GLU A 90 -60.44 -10.95 29.71
N PRO A 91 -61.59 -10.81 29.02
CA PRO A 91 -62.13 -9.50 28.66
C PRO A 91 -62.35 -8.61 29.90
N GLY A 92 -61.75 -7.42 29.90
CA GLY A 92 -61.90 -6.46 31.00
C GLY A 92 -61.01 -6.69 32.22
N GLN A 93 -60.15 -7.71 32.21
CA GLN A 93 -59.17 -7.97 33.28
C GLN A 93 -57.71 -7.80 32.79
N PRO A 94 -56.76 -7.49 33.70
CA PRO A 94 -55.34 -7.50 33.37
C PRO A 94 -54.88 -8.93 33.01
N VAL A 95 -53.89 -9.02 32.11
CA VAL A 95 -53.28 -10.29 31.73
C VAL A 95 -52.61 -10.92 32.95
N ARG A 96 -52.90 -12.20 33.21
CA ARG A 96 -52.32 -12.95 34.33
C ARG A 96 -51.37 -14.03 33.80
N GLU A 97 -50.20 -14.15 34.42
CA GLU A 97 -49.26 -15.25 34.15
C GLU A 97 -49.58 -16.43 35.08
N GLN A 98 -49.74 -17.62 34.50
CA GLN A 98 -50.18 -18.82 35.20
C GLN A 98 -49.23 -20.01 35.03
N GLY A 99 -48.09 -19.82 34.39
CA GLY A 99 -47.12 -20.87 34.14
C GLY A 99 -45.86 -20.33 33.49
N GLY A 100 -44.72 -20.93 33.80
CA GLY A 100 -43.44 -20.51 33.29
C GLY A 100 -42.49 -21.68 33.03
N ALA A 101 -41.59 -21.51 32.07
CA ALA A 101 -40.44 -22.38 31.88
C ALA A 101 -39.26 -21.60 31.33
N ALA A 102 -38.06 -21.97 31.76
CA ALA A 102 -36.82 -21.39 31.27
C ALA A 102 -35.80 -22.48 30.94
N PHE A 103 -34.98 -22.22 29.93
CA PHE A 103 -33.82 -23.04 29.61
C PHE A 103 -32.65 -22.17 29.20
N GLY A 104 -31.44 -22.70 29.30
CA GLY A 104 -30.28 -22.02 28.77
C GLY A 104 -29.04 -22.89 28.72
N GLY A 105 -28.07 -22.42 27.94
CA GLY A 105 -26.76 -23.04 27.87
C GLY A 105 -25.92 -22.47 26.74
N ARG A 106 -24.68 -22.95 26.64
CA ARG A 106 -23.70 -22.49 25.64
C ARG A 106 -23.64 -23.45 24.46
N VAL A 107 -23.51 -22.89 23.27
CA VAL A 107 -23.22 -23.63 22.03
C VAL A 107 -21.85 -23.18 21.54
N ALA A 108 -20.92 -24.13 21.41
CA ALA A 108 -19.58 -23.87 20.89
C ALA A 108 -19.56 -23.84 19.36
N ALA A 109 -18.53 -23.23 18.78
CA ALA A 109 -18.33 -23.17 17.33
C ALA A 109 -18.30 -24.58 16.71
N GLY A 110 -19.04 -24.79 15.62
CA GLY A 110 -19.13 -26.07 14.92
C GLY A 110 -20.06 -27.10 15.60
N GLN A 111 -20.66 -26.75 16.75
CA GLN A 111 -21.56 -27.64 17.48
C GLN A 111 -23.01 -27.46 17.02
N THR A 112 -23.76 -28.56 17.03
CA THR A 112 -25.23 -28.53 17.05
C THR A 112 -25.71 -28.94 18.43
N ARG A 113 -26.61 -28.17 19.04
CA ARG A 113 -27.17 -28.45 20.36
C ARG A 113 -28.69 -28.27 20.35
N ALA A 114 -29.38 -29.15 21.06
CA ALA A 114 -30.81 -29.04 21.31
C ALA A 114 -31.06 -28.62 22.77
N PHE A 115 -32.10 -27.83 22.96
CA PHE A 115 -32.62 -27.42 24.26
C PHE A 115 -34.11 -27.76 24.31
N HIS A 116 -34.55 -28.20 25.50
CA HIS A 116 -35.91 -28.63 25.73
C HIS A 116 -36.42 -27.95 27.00
N ALA A 117 -37.64 -27.45 26.97
CA ALA A 117 -38.33 -26.90 28.14
C ALA A 117 -39.79 -27.34 28.16
N THR A 118 -40.27 -27.68 29.35
CA THR A 118 -41.67 -28.06 29.58
C THR A 118 -42.35 -26.96 30.38
N LEU A 119 -43.32 -26.29 29.77
CA LEU A 119 -44.15 -25.27 30.40
C LEU A 119 -45.22 -25.94 31.24
N ARG A 120 -45.27 -25.59 32.53
CA ARG A 120 -46.25 -26.13 33.47
C ARG A 120 -47.10 -25.03 34.08
N HIS A 121 -48.37 -25.33 34.35
CA HIS A 121 -49.23 -24.43 35.12
C HIS A 121 -48.73 -24.34 36.58
N HIS A 122 -48.73 -23.15 37.17
CA HIS A 122 -48.21 -22.89 38.52
C HIS A 122 -49.02 -23.62 39.60
N ASP A 123 -50.35 -23.63 39.50
CA ASP A 123 -51.21 -24.25 40.51
C ASP A 123 -51.40 -25.77 40.31
N SER A 124 -51.76 -26.23 39.10
CA SER A 124 -52.01 -27.66 38.85
C SER A 124 -50.75 -28.49 38.61
N GLY A 125 -49.64 -27.86 38.20
CA GLY A 125 -48.38 -28.55 37.86
C GLY A 125 -48.42 -29.36 36.56
N GLU A 126 -49.54 -29.31 35.83
CA GLU A 126 -49.75 -30.01 34.56
C GLU A 126 -48.91 -29.41 33.43
N GLU A 127 -48.52 -30.25 32.48
CA GLU A 127 -47.77 -29.86 31.29
C GLU A 127 -48.69 -29.20 30.26
N TYR A 128 -48.44 -27.92 29.99
CA TYR A 128 -49.27 -27.10 29.12
C TYR A 128 -48.67 -26.93 27.72
N ALA A 129 -47.34 -26.88 27.62
CA ALA A 129 -46.65 -26.86 26.34
C ALA A 129 -45.23 -27.41 26.45
N ARG A 130 -44.71 -27.89 25.33
CA ARG A 130 -43.30 -28.27 25.16
C ARG A 130 -42.63 -27.36 24.14
N LEU A 131 -41.41 -26.96 24.47
CA LEU A 131 -40.58 -26.13 23.62
C LEU A 131 -39.30 -26.90 23.27
N ASP A 132 -39.08 -27.06 21.97
CA ASP A 132 -37.92 -27.73 21.40
C ASP A 132 -37.12 -26.72 20.56
N VAL A 133 -35.87 -26.46 20.95
CA VAL A 133 -35.00 -25.49 20.26
C VAL A 133 -33.72 -26.17 19.81
N ARG A 134 -33.53 -26.27 18.49
CA ARG A 134 -32.30 -26.80 17.90
C ARG A 134 -31.47 -25.65 17.32
N VAL A 135 -30.22 -25.57 17.72
CA VAL A 135 -29.28 -24.52 17.29
C VAL A 135 -28.03 -25.17 16.70
N GLN A 136 -27.69 -24.78 15.48
CA GLN A 136 -26.42 -25.12 14.83
C GLN A 136 -25.59 -23.84 14.70
N TYR A 137 -24.40 -23.85 15.30
CA TYR A 137 -23.48 -22.72 15.26
C TYR A 137 -22.33 -22.99 14.30
N VAL A 138 -22.25 -22.18 13.24
CA VAL A 138 -21.07 -22.09 12.38
C VAL A 138 -20.29 -20.82 12.73
N ALA A 139 -19.05 -20.99 13.18
CA ALA A 139 -18.16 -19.86 13.36
C ALA A 139 -17.61 -19.43 12.00
N LEU A 140 -17.84 -18.16 11.64
CA LEU A 140 -17.42 -17.61 10.35
C LEU A 140 -15.89 -17.61 10.17
N HIS A 141 -15.12 -17.78 11.26
CA HIS A 141 -13.66 -17.93 11.22
C HIS A 141 -13.15 -19.32 10.79
N ALA A 142 -13.91 -20.41 11.03
CA ALA A 142 -13.44 -21.78 10.78
C ALA A 142 -13.51 -22.15 9.28
N GLN A 143 -14.45 -21.53 8.56
CA GLN A 143 -14.56 -21.67 7.11
C GLN A 143 -13.43 -20.92 6.38
N ALA A 144 -12.99 -19.78 6.93
CA ALA A 144 -11.91 -18.99 6.34
C ALA A 144 -10.59 -19.78 6.25
N GLY A 145 -10.19 -20.51 7.29
CA GLY A 145 -8.97 -21.33 7.26
C GLY A 145 -9.01 -22.39 6.16
N ALA A 146 -10.12 -23.13 6.06
CA ALA A 146 -10.31 -24.14 5.02
C ALA A 146 -10.34 -23.52 3.61
N THR A 147 -10.96 -22.36 3.45
CA THR A 147 -10.98 -21.61 2.18
C THR A 147 -9.58 -21.15 1.77
N LEU A 148 -8.79 -20.61 2.71
CA LEU A 148 -7.41 -20.18 2.46
C LEU A 148 -6.51 -21.37 2.13
N ASP A 149 -6.61 -22.48 2.87
CA ASP A 149 -5.87 -23.72 2.62
C ASP A 149 -6.29 -24.39 1.30
N ALA A 150 -7.55 -24.28 0.89
CA ALA A 150 -7.99 -24.72 -0.43
C ALA A 150 -7.40 -23.86 -1.55
N HIS A 151 -7.35 -22.54 -1.38
CA HIS A 151 -6.74 -21.63 -2.36
C HIS A 151 -5.24 -21.85 -2.47
N ALA A 152 -4.53 -22.01 -1.35
CA ALA A 152 -3.09 -22.32 -1.36
C ALA A 152 -2.79 -23.65 -2.07
N ARG A 153 -3.63 -24.69 -1.87
CA ARG A 153 -3.51 -25.95 -2.62
C ARG A 153 -3.70 -25.76 -4.12
N ALA A 154 -4.60 -24.87 -4.54
CA ALA A 154 -4.80 -24.56 -5.95
C ALA A 154 -3.60 -23.83 -6.58
N LEU A 155 -2.91 -22.98 -5.81
CA LEU A 155 -1.66 -22.31 -6.23
C LEU A 155 -0.45 -23.26 -6.25
N GLY A 156 -0.47 -24.30 -5.42
CA GLY A 156 0.57 -25.31 -5.32
C GLY A 156 1.66 -24.99 -4.30
N GLU A 157 2.24 -26.03 -3.71
CA GLU A 157 3.19 -25.90 -2.59
C GLU A 157 4.49 -25.19 -2.98
N ALA A 158 4.94 -25.32 -4.23
CA ALA A 158 6.10 -24.56 -4.72
C ALA A 158 5.87 -23.04 -4.65
N HIS A 159 4.62 -22.60 -4.78
CA HIS A 159 4.25 -21.19 -4.82
C HIS A 159 4.09 -20.58 -3.42
N THR A 160 3.24 -21.17 -2.58
CA THR A 160 2.95 -20.64 -1.23
C THR A 160 3.88 -21.19 -0.16
N GLY A 161 4.44 -22.38 -0.36
CA GLY A 161 5.07 -23.19 0.69
C GLY A 161 4.05 -23.76 1.68
N PRO A 162 4.50 -24.51 2.70
CA PRO A 162 3.63 -25.06 3.73
C PRO A 162 3.07 -23.97 4.65
N PRO A 163 1.92 -24.20 5.32
CA PRO A 163 1.40 -23.32 6.35
C PRO A 163 2.43 -23.06 7.45
N ALA A 164 2.60 -21.79 7.82
CA ALA A 164 3.55 -21.35 8.84
C ALA A 164 2.89 -21.06 10.20
N GLY A 165 1.56 -21.18 10.30
CA GLY A 165 0.80 -20.92 11.53
C GLY A 165 -0.69 -21.17 11.36
N PRO A 166 -1.49 -20.97 12.43
CA PRO A 166 -2.94 -21.09 12.37
C PRO A 166 -3.58 -20.01 11.48
N CYS A 167 -4.87 -20.17 11.19
CA CYS A 167 -5.66 -19.07 10.61
C CYS A 167 -5.93 -18.03 11.71
N GLU A 168 -5.69 -16.77 11.41
CA GLU A 168 -5.77 -15.65 12.34
C GLU A 168 -6.84 -14.67 11.86
N ALA A 169 -7.67 -14.16 12.77
CA ALA A 169 -8.56 -13.05 12.47
C ALA A 169 -7.76 -11.75 12.41
N VAL A 170 -8.05 -10.90 11.42
CA VAL A 170 -7.40 -9.60 11.20
C VAL A 170 -8.45 -8.52 10.92
N ARG A 171 -8.07 -7.25 10.96
CA ARG A 171 -8.99 -6.16 10.64
C ARG A 171 -9.60 -6.34 9.23
N GLY A 172 -10.92 -6.53 9.18
CA GLY A 172 -11.68 -6.67 7.94
C GLY A 172 -11.72 -8.07 7.31
N GLY A 173 -11.13 -9.10 7.95
CA GLY A 173 -11.07 -10.44 7.35
C GLY A 173 -10.25 -11.45 8.15
N HIS A 174 -9.68 -12.43 7.45
CA HIS A 174 -8.82 -13.47 8.03
C HIS A 174 -7.51 -13.59 7.25
N ARG A 175 -6.45 -14.02 7.94
CA ARG A 175 -5.13 -14.28 7.38
C ARG A 175 -4.69 -15.72 7.68
N ARG A 176 -4.03 -16.34 6.73
CA ARG A 176 -3.25 -17.57 6.93
C ARG A 176 -1.85 -17.35 6.37
N ARG A 177 -0.84 -17.55 7.22
CA ARG A 177 0.57 -17.42 6.84
C ARG A 177 1.09 -18.72 6.27
N TYR A 178 1.82 -18.62 5.17
CA TYR A 178 2.58 -19.69 4.55
C TYR A 178 4.05 -19.27 4.44
N ARG A 179 4.93 -20.24 4.22
CA ARG A 179 6.37 -19.98 4.18
C ARG A 179 6.74 -18.87 3.18
N HIS A 180 6.14 -18.86 1.99
CA HIS A 180 6.48 -17.94 0.90
C HIS A 180 5.43 -16.84 0.67
N ALA A 181 4.24 -16.97 1.24
CA ALA A 181 3.13 -16.04 1.04
C ALA A 181 2.22 -15.91 2.27
N ASP A 182 1.49 -14.81 2.36
CA ASP A 182 0.37 -14.65 3.30
C ASP A 182 -0.92 -14.54 2.49
N LEU A 183 -1.88 -15.43 2.77
CA LEU A 183 -3.20 -15.37 2.14
C LEU A 183 -4.20 -14.69 3.08
N TYR A 184 -5.00 -13.82 2.50
CA TYR A 184 -6.04 -13.05 3.18
C TYR A 184 -7.38 -13.35 2.55
N THR A 185 -8.45 -13.37 3.34
CA THR A 185 -9.82 -13.43 2.84
C THR A 185 -10.67 -12.34 3.46
N SER A 186 -11.45 -11.64 2.64
CA SER A 186 -12.42 -10.64 3.06
C SER A 186 -13.80 -10.92 2.44
N PRO A 187 -14.92 -10.58 3.11
CA PRO A 187 -16.25 -10.81 2.56
C PRO A 187 -16.50 -10.12 1.21
N GLY A 188 -15.84 -8.99 0.95
CA GLY A 188 -16.07 -8.18 -0.25
C GLY A 188 -15.24 -8.57 -1.47
N THR A 189 -14.02 -9.10 -1.26
CA THR A 189 -13.06 -9.32 -2.37
C THR A 189 -12.62 -10.77 -2.51
N GLY A 190 -12.91 -11.62 -1.51
CA GLY A 190 -12.50 -13.01 -1.52
C GLY A 190 -11.04 -13.20 -1.12
N VAL A 191 -10.42 -14.29 -1.60
CA VAL A 191 -9.06 -14.67 -1.23
C VAL A 191 -8.03 -13.95 -2.09
N HIS A 192 -7.05 -13.33 -1.45
CA HIS A 192 -5.89 -12.72 -2.11
C HIS A 192 -4.59 -13.04 -1.41
N GLU A 193 -3.55 -13.20 -2.21
CA GLU A 193 -2.20 -13.52 -1.77
C GLU A 193 -1.33 -12.25 -1.71
N VAL A 194 -0.43 -12.18 -0.72
CA VAL A 194 0.66 -11.19 -0.66
C VAL A 194 1.97 -11.95 -0.43
N ARG A 195 2.97 -11.77 -1.29
CA ARG A 195 4.26 -12.49 -1.24
C ARG A 195 5.47 -11.58 -1.43
N GLY A 196 6.65 -12.19 -1.36
CA GLY A 196 7.92 -11.56 -1.69
C GLY A 196 8.23 -10.28 -0.90
N ASP A 197 8.78 -9.30 -1.60
CA ASP A 197 9.19 -8.02 -1.05
C ASP A 197 7.98 -7.17 -0.66
N ILE A 198 6.88 -7.29 -1.40
CA ILE A 198 5.60 -6.64 -1.10
C ILE A 198 5.09 -7.10 0.26
N ARG A 199 5.10 -8.40 0.56
CA ARG A 199 4.75 -8.94 1.88
C ARG A 199 5.60 -8.32 2.98
N ARG A 200 6.93 -8.31 2.81
CA ARG A 200 7.84 -7.74 3.82
C ARG A 200 7.54 -6.26 4.07
N ARG A 201 7.28 -5.49 3.01
CA ARG A 201 6.93 -4.07 3.13
C ARG A 201 5.57 -3.87 3.79
N TYR A 202 4.57 -4.65 3.39
CA TYR A 202 3.23 -4.61 3.94
C TYR A 202 3.22 -4.92 5.45
N ASP A 203 3.92 -5.97 5.87
CA ASP A 203 4.10 -6.31 7.29
C ASP A 203 4.82 -5.17 8.06
N ALA A 204 5.86 -4.57 7.47
CA ALA A 204 6.58 -3.44 8.09
C ALA A 204 5.72 -2.18 8.24
N LEU A 205 4.68 -2.01 7.42
CA LEU A 205 3.70 -0.93 7.52
C LEU A 205 2.58 -1.22 8.54
N GLY A 206 2.56 -2.42 9.14
CA GLY A 206 1.51 -2.86 10.08
C GLY A 206 0.46 -3.80 9.45
N GLY A 207 0.66 -4.25 8.21
CA GLY A 207 -0.22 -5.21 7.56
C GLY A 207 -1.69 -4.75 7.49
N PRO A 208 -2.67 -5.61 7.85
CA PRO A 208 -4.10 -5.27 7.84
C PRO A 208 -4.50 -4.07 8.69
N ASP A 209 -3.69 -3.75 9.72
CA ASP A 209 -3.95 -2.63 10.63
C ASP A 209 -3.39 -1.31 10.09
N SER A 210 -2.64 -1.35 8.99
CA SER A 210 -2.14 -0.17 8.30
C SER A 210 -3.22 0.57 7.52
N VAL A 211 -2.89 1.77 7.04
CA VAL A 211 -3.76 2.56 6.14
C VAL A 211 -4.08 1.85 4.82
N LEU A 212 -3.32 0.80 4.45
CA LEU A 212 -3.58 0.02 3.24
C LEU A 212 -4.79 -0.91 3.41
N GLY A 213 -5.06 -1.41 4.62
CA GLY A 213 -6.08 -2.44 4.84
C GLY A 213 -5.79 -3.73 4.09
N LEU A 214 -6.81 -4.54 3.84
CA LEU A 214 -6.64 -5.85 3.20
C LEU A 214 -6.36 -5.77 1.69
N PRO A 215 -5.69 -6.78 1.11
CA PRO A 215 -5.55 -6.89 -0.34
C PRO A 215 -6.92 -7.06 -1.02
N VAL A 216 -7.07 -6.49 -2.23
CA VAL A 216 -8.33 -6.51 -3.01
C VAL A 216 -8.19 -7.14 -4.40
N GLY A 217 -7.00 -7.63 -4.72
CA GLY A 217 -6.66 -8.32 -5.96
C GLY A 217 -5.40 -9.16 -5.77
N GLY A 218 -5.11 -10.10 -6.67
CA GLY A 218 -3.80 -10.77 -6.68
C GLY A 218 -2.70 -9.88 -7.30
N PRO A 219 -1.42 -10.26 -7.19
CA PRO A 219 -0.34 -9.59 -7.90
C PRO A 219 -0.62 -9.60 -9.41
N THR A 220 -0.50 -8.45 -10.07
CA THR A 220 -0.71 -8.33 -11.52
C THR A 220 0.56 -7.82 -12.20
N PRO A 221 1.02 -8.47 -13.29
CA PRO A 221 2.18 -7.98 -14.04
C PRO A 221 1.91 -6.63 -14.69
N ALA A 222 2.96 -5.83 -14.89
CA ALA A 222 2.85 -4.58 -15.64
C ALA A 222 2.54 -4.84 -17.13
N PRO A 223 1.57 -4.13 -17.75
CA PRO A 223 1.40 -4.18 -19.19
C PRO A 223 2.66 -3.63 -19.87
N GLY A 224 3.34 -4.47 -20.65
CA GLY A 224 4.55 -4.10 -21.39
C GLY A 224 5.87 -4.52 -20.73
N ALA A 225 5.86 -5.29 -19.63
CA ALA A 225 7.06 -5.99 -19.17
C ALA A 225 7.49 -7.02 -20.23
N ALA A 226 8.43 -6.65 -21.10
CA ALA A 226 9.14 -7.62 -21.92
C ALA A 226 9.80 -8.64 -20.99
N PRO A 227 9.77 -9.95 -21.32
CA PRO A 227 10.54 -10.92 -20.57
C PRO A 227 11.99 -10.45 -20.55
N VAL A 228 12.57 -10.30 -19.35
CA VAL A 228 14.02 -10.12 -19.18
C VAL A 228 14.68 -11.40 -19.68
N ALA A 229 14.91 -11.47 -20.99
CA ALA A 229 15.73 -12.47 -21.62
C ALA A 229 17.19 -12.02 -21.57
N GLU A 230 18.05 -13.01 -21.33
CA GLU A 230 19.49 -13.04 -21.53
C GLU A 230 20.38 -12.39 -20.44
N SER A 231 20.54 -13.13 -19.34
CA SER A 231 21.86 -13.58 -18.82
C SER A 231 21.71 -14.45 -17.55
N ALA A 232 20.77 -15.40 -17.52
CA ALA A 232 20.76 -16.44 -16.48
C ALA A 232 21.58 -17.65 -16.97
N PRO A 233 22.55 -18.16 -16.20
CA PRO A 233 23.34 -19.31 -16.62
C PRO A 233 22.43 -20.54 -16.78
N ALA A 234 22.71 -21.33 -17.81
CA ALA A 234 22.00 -22.55 -18.13
C ALA A 234 22.22 -23.62 -17.05
N SER A 235 21.36 -23.65 -16.04
CA SER A 235 21.06 -24.86 -15.28
C SER A 235 19.54 -24.94 -15.07
N GLY A 236 18.96 -26.03 -15.57
CA GLY A 236 17.52 -26.20 -15.69
C GLY A 236 16.79 -26.28 -14.36
N ALA A 237 16.18 -25.17 -13.95
CA ALA A 237 15.09 -25.15 -12.99
C ALA A 237 13.86 -24.53 -13.67
N ALA A 238 12.83 -25.37 -13.87
CA ALA A 238 11.54 -24.95 -14.39
C ALA A 238 10.81 -24.04 -13.39
N GLY A 239 10.15 -22.99 -13.91
CA GLY A 239 9.19 -22.17 -13.18
C GLY A 239 9.62 -20.72 -13.00
N TRP A 240 9.69 -19.94 -14.09
CA TRP A 240 9.82 -18.49 -14.02
C TRP A 240 8.61 -17.89 -13.30
N SER A 241 8.81 -17.48 -12.04
CA SER A 241 7.86 -16.58 -11.36
C SER A 241 7.92 -15.23 -12.06
N VAL A 242 6.81 -14.78 -12.64
CA VAL A 242 6.63 -13.37 -13.02
C VAL A 242 6.97 -12.51 -11.79
N PRO A 243 7.87 -11.51 -11.89
CA PRO A 243 8.12 -10.62 -10.75
C PRO A 243 6.80 -9.95 -10.35
N GLU A 244 6.52 -9.90 -9.05
CA GLU A 244 5.32 -9.26 -8.51
C GLU A 244 5.43 -7.73 -8.67
N ASP A 245 4.94 -7.17 -9.77
CA ASP A 245 5.17 -5.75 -10.08
C ASP A 245 4.32 -4.80 -9.21
N ARG A 246 3.14 -5.24 -8.75
CA ARG A 246 2.26 -4.45 -7.88
C ARG A 246 1.25 -5.31 -7.10
N GLN A 247 0.79 -4.78 -5.97
CA GLN A 247 -0.28 -5.33 -5.16
C GLN A 247 -1.27 -4.23 -4.75
N HIS A 248 -2.56 -4.49 -4.96
CA HIS A 248 -3.64 -3.57 -4.61
C HIS A 248 -4.26 -3.94 -3.27
N PHE A 249 -4.50 -2.90 -2.46
CA PHE A 249 -5.16 -2.95 -1.17
C PHE A 249 -6.34 -1.98 -1.14
N GLN A 250 -7.21 -2.11 -0.14
CA GLN A 250 -8.41 -1.28 0.04
C GLN A 250 -8.07 0.22 0.07
N GLY A 251 -7.04 0.60 0.82
CA GLY A 251 -6.64 2.00 1.01
C GLY A 251 -5.51 2.48 0.10
N GLY A 252 -4.92 1.61 -0.73
CA GLY A 252 -3.75 1.99 -1.52
C GLY A 252 -3.10 0.83 -2.28
N SER A 253 -1.89 1.04 -2.77
CA SER A 253 -1.15 0.01 -3.50
C SER A 253 0.31 0.06 -3.19
N LEU A 254 0.93 -1.12 -3.20
CA LEU A 254 2.37 -1.26 -3.20
C LEU A 254 2.83 -1.58 -4.62
N PHE A 255 3.74 -0.78 -5.15
CA PHE A 255 4.37 -1.00 -6.44
C PHE A 255 5.80 -1.43 -6.22
N LEU A 256 6.14 -2.65 -6.66
CA LEU A 256 7.49 -3.15 -6.54
C LEU A 256 8.36 -2.43 -7.54
N HIS A 257 9.28 -1.63 -7.02
CA HIS A 257 10.29 -1.02 -7.84
C HIS A 257 11.59 -1.86 -7.75
N PRO A 258 12.18 -2.31 -8.89
CA PRO A 258 13.26 -3.30 -8.92
C PRO A 258 14.47 -3.04 -8.02
N ARG A 259 14.72 -1.79 -7.62
CA ARG A 259 15.88 -1.42 -6.79
C ARG A 259 15.55 -0.73 -5.46
N THR A 260 14.40 -0.07 -5.32
CA THR A 260 13.99 0.55 -4.04
C THR A 260 13.07 -0.34 -3.21
N GLY A 261 12.62 -1.46 -3.78
CA GLY A 261 11.56 -2.26 -3.19
C GLY A 261 10.18 -1.59 -3.31
N PRO A 262 9.17 -2.11 -2.60
CA PRO A 262 7.79 -1.69 -2.77
C PRO A 262 7.52 -0.30 -2.17
N LEU A 263 6.86 0.56 -2.95
CA LEU A 263 6.48 1.92 -2.57
C LEU A 263 4.96 2.08 -2.52
N VAL A 264 4.48 2.82 -1.52
CA VAL A 264 3.04 3.05 -1.31
C VAL A 264 2.53 4.21 -2.16
N VAL A 265 1.47 3.96 -2.94
CA VAL A 265 0.66 5.01 -3.58
C VAL A 265 -0.79 4.86 -3.12
N ARG A 266 -1.39 5.92 -2.54
CA ARG A 266 -2.74 5.84 -1.92
C ARG A 266 -3.67 7.00 -2.31
N GLY A 267 -4.95 6.82 -1.97
CA GLY A 267 -6.00 7.85 -2.08
C GLY A 267 -6.16 8.43 -3.49
N ASP A 268 -6.52 9.71 -3.55
CA ASP A 268 -6.78 10.43 -4.81
C ASP A 268 -5.53 10.57 -5.67
N LEU A 269 -4.33 10.58 -5.07
CA LEU A 269 -3.07 10.54 -5.80
C LEU A 269 -2.92 9.25 -6.62
N ARG A 270 -3.32 8.11 -6.06
CA ARG A 270 -3.35 6.84 -6.78
C ARG A 270 -4.36 6.88 -7.91
N ALA A 271 -5.57 7.41 -7.67
CA ALA A 271 -6.61 7.51 -8.71
C ALA A 271 -6.17 8.43 -9.85
N ALA A 272 -5.54 9.56 -9.54
CA ALA A 272 -4.97 10.48 -10.50
C ALA A 272 -3.89 9.79 -11.36
N TRP A 273 -2.93 9.12 -10.72
CA TRP A 273 -1.87 8.42 -11.43
C TRP A 273 -2.42 7.28 -12.31
N ALA A 274 -3.41 6.54 -11.81
CA ALA A 274 -4.10 5.51 -12.57
C ALA A 274 -4.74 6.05 -13.85
N SER A 275 -5.38 7.22 -13.78
CA SER A 275 -5.99 7.88 -14.94
C SER A 275 -4.99 8.28 -16.03
N THR A 276 -3.70 8.38 -15.68
CA THR A 276 -2.62 8.68 -16.62
C THR A 276 -1.94 7.45 -17.20
N GLY A 277 -2.43 6.24 -16.91
CA GLY A 277 -1.85 4.98 -17.41
C GLY A 277 -0.84 4.31 -16.49
N TRP A 278 -0.86 4.61 -15.19
CA TRP A 278 0.01 4.01 -14.17
C TRP A 278 1.51 4.15 -14.51
N GLU A 279 2.30 3.09 -14.29
CA GLU A 279 3.74 3.06 -14.57
C GLU A 279 4.09 3.15 -16.06
N SER A 280 3.15 2.78 -16.94
CA SER A 280 3.28 2.95 -18.40
C SER A 280 2.94 4.38 -18.84
N GLY A 281 2.40 5.19 -17.94
CA GLY A 281 2.04 6.58 -18.15
C GLY A 281 3.25 7.53 -18.13
N PRO A 282 3.01 8.84 -18.36
CA PRO A 282 4.08 9.83 -18.48
C PRO A 282 4.91 9.99 -17.19
N LEU A 283 4.32 9.73 -16.03
CA LEU A 283 4.98 9.85 -14.73
C LEU A 283 5.97 8.70 -14.44
N GLY A 284 5.75 7.52 -15.00
CA GLY A 284 6.52 6.32 -14.72
C GLY A 284 6.25 5.74 -13.32
N TYR A 285 7.20 4.97 -12.79
CA TYR A 285 7.10 4.35 -11.47
C TYR A 285 7.20 5.36 -10.31
N PRO A 286 6.57 5.09 -9.14
CA PRO A 286 6.79 5.86 -7.94
C PRO A 286 8.25 5.73 -7.47
N THR A 287 8.77 6.79 -6.87
CA THR A 287 10.14 6.88 -6.32
C THR A 287 10.17 7.25 -4.84
N SER A 288 8.99 7.50 -4.25
CA SER A 288 8.75 7.68 -2.82
C SER A 288 7.41 7.06 -2.43
N ASP A 289 7.18 6.87 -1.13
CA ASP A 289 5.83 6.62 -0.62
C ASP A 289 4.99 7.89 -0.74
N THR A 290 3.66 7.76 -0.68
CA THR A 290 2.77 8.90 -0.46
C THR A 290 3.05 9.56 0.89
N LEU A 291 3.51 10.81 0.86
CA LEU A 291 3.87 11.59 2.04
C LEU A 291 2.82 12.68 2.29
N SER A 292 2.26 12.71 3.51
CA SER A 292 1.44 13.84 3.99
C SER A 292 2.35 14.90 4.59
N LEU A 293 2.11 16.18 4.31
CA LEU A 293 2.94 17.32 4.71
C LEU A 293 2.20 18.24 5.66
N ALA A 294 2.33 18.06 6.97
CA ALA A 294 1.83 19.04 7.94
C ALA A 294 2.77 20.26 8.03
N PRO A 295 2.28 21.52 7.98
CA PRO A 295 3.06 22.71 8.29
C PRO A 295 3.70 22.68 9.69
N ASP A 296 3.08 21.96 10.64
CA ASP A 296 3.36 22.02 12.08
C ASP A 296 3.20 20.67 12.82
N GLY A 297 2.94 19.57 12.10
CA GLY A 297 2.63 18.27 12.69
C GLY A 297 1.14 18.03 12.99
N THR A 298 0.25 18.96 12.63
CA THR A 298 -1.20 18.71 12.67
C THR A 298 -1.66 17.81 11.50
N PRO A 299 -2.65 16.92 11.68
CA PRO A 299 -3.15 16.03 10.63
C PRO A 299 -3.76 16.73 9.40
N ASP A 300 -4.07 18.03 9.48
CA ASP A 300 -5.03 18.72 8.60
C ASP A 300 -4.43 19.79 7.67
N SER A 301 -3.20 19.61 7.19
CA SER A 301 -2.71 20.48 6.11
C SER A 301 -3.37 20.22 4.76
N GLY A 302 -4.01 19.06 4.62
CA GLY A 302 -4.56 18.53 3.38
C GLY A 302 -3.52 18.35 2.26
N LEU A 303 -2.22 18.55 2.52
CA LEU A 303 -1.18 18.46 1.49
C LEU A 303 -0.56 17.06 1.50
N GLU A 304 -0.79 16.29 0.46
CA GLU A 304 -0.14 15.01 0.22
C GLU A 304 0.62 15.05 -1.11
N PHE A 305 1.71 14.32 -1.23
CA PHE A 305 2.40 14.19 -2.51
C PHE A 305 3.03 12.82 -2.69
N ASN A 306 3.29 12.48 -3.94
CA ASN A 306 4.08 11.32 -4.32
C ASN A 306 5.05 11.71 -5.43
N ASP A 307 6.33 11.39 -5.27
CA ASP A 307 7.35 11.56 -6.31
C ASP A 307 7.40 10.34 -7.23
N PHE A 308 7.52 10.56 -8.54
CA PHE A 308 7.57 9.54 -9.60
C PHE A 308 8.84 9.69 -10.44
N GLN A 309 9.10 8.83 -11.41
CA GLN A 309 10.31 8.89 -12.24
C GLN A 309 10.44 10.22 -13.01
N ASN A 310 9.34 10.72 -13.57
CA ASN A 310 9.34 11.88 -14.47
C ASN A 310 8.52 13.06 -13.94
N GLY A 311 8.13 13.05 -12.67
CA GLY A 311 7.37 14.15 -12.10
C GLY A 311 6.89 13.89 -10.68
N VAL A 312 6.03 14.76 -10.19
CA VAL A 312 5.43 14.69 -8.85
C VAL A 312 3.93 14.92 -8.98
N LEU A 313 3.14 14.17 -8.21
CA LEU A 313 1.74 14.48 -8.01
C LEU A 313 1.56 15.09 -6.62
N VAL A 314 0.77 16.16 -6.55
CA VAL A 314 0.47 16.88 -5.33
C VAL A 314 -1.04 17.01 -5.19
N LEU A 315 -1.54 16.67 -4.01
CA LEU A 315 -2.91 16.83 -3.58
C LEU A 315 -2.92 17.89 -2.49
N HIS A 316 -3.76 18.91 -2.60
CA HIS A 316 -3.97 19.91 -1.57
C HIS A 316 -5.46 20.00 -1.26
N ALA A 317 -5.83 19.77 0.00
CA ALA A 317 -7.22 19.73 0.47
C ALA A 317 -8.11 18.80 -0.38
N GLY A 318 -7.60 17.63 -0.75
CA GLY A 318 -8.33 16.65 -1.57
C GLY A 318 -8.40 16.98 -3.07
N GLN A 319 -7.74 18.04 -3.53
CA GLN A 319 -7.72 18.42 -4.94
C GLN A 319 -6.31 18.32 -5.53
N LEU A 320 -6.21 17.77 -6.74
CA LEU A 320 -4.94 17.76 -7.46
C LEU A 320 -4.52 19.18 -7.80
N CYS A 321 -3.27 19.51 -7.52
CA CYS A 321 -2.71 20.82 -7.80
C CYS A 321 -1.33 20.68 -8.44
N ALA A 322 -1.00 21.62 -9.33
CA ALA A 322 0.34 21.69 -9.89
C ALA A 322 1.34 22.16 -8.82
N PRO A 323 2.53 21.54 -8.74
CA PRO A 323 3.60 22.04 -7.88
C PRO A 323 4.12 23.38 -8.41
N ALA A 324 4.64 24.21 -7.51
CA ALA A 324 5.40 25.38 -7.94
C ALA A 324 6.73 24.89 -8.52
N THR A 325 7.06 25.26 -9.76
CA THR A 325 8.19 24.66 -10.49
C THR A 325 9.19 25.71 -10.94
N ALA A 326 10.47 25.40 -10.82
CA ALA A 326 11.57 26.11 -11.47
C ALA A 326 12.26 25.16 -12.47
N THR A 327 12.64 25.66 -13.64
CA THR A 327 13.17 24.86 -14.75
C THR A 327 14.47 25.41 -15.30
N LEU A 328 15.37 24.51 -15.70
CA LEU A 328 16.59 24.83 -16.44
C LEU A 328 16.55 24.09 -17.78
N SER A 329 16.54 24.82 -18.90
CA SER A 329 16.57 24.22 -20.23
C SER A 329 17.90 23.48 -20.47
N ARG A 330 17.88 22.50 -21.39
CA ARG A 330 19.08 21.80 -21.85
C ARG A 330 20.23 22.74 -22.23
N ASP A 331 19.95 23.76 -23.05
CA ASP A 331 20.99 24.65 -23.58
C ASP A 331 21.65 25.45 -22.47
N ARG A 332 20.85 26.05 -21.58
CA ARG A 332 21.36 26.73 -20.38
C ARG A 332 22.18 25.81 -19.47
N MET A 333 21.79 24.55 -19.32
CA MET A 333 22.61 23.60 -18.55
C MET A 333 23.93 23.30 -19.26
N LEU A 334 23.91 23.11 -20.57
CA LEU A 334 25.12 22.89 -21.36
C LEU A 334 26.07 24.09 -21.28
N ASP A 335 25.54 25.32 -21.40
CA ASP A 335 26.31 26.56 -21.23
C ASP A 335 26.96 26.60 -19.85
N ALA A 336 26.18 26.35 -18.80
CA ALA A 336 26.68 26.43 -17.43
C ALA A 336 27.77 25.39 -17.14
N VAL A 337 27.64 24.17 -17.67
CA VAL A 337 28.66 23.11 -17.58
C VAL A 337 29.90 23.48 -18.40
N THR A 338 29.71 24.01 -19.60
CA THR A 338 30.81 24.48 -20.47
C THR A 338 31.63 25.55 -19.77
N ASP A 339 30.97 26.53 -19.18
CA ASP A 339 31.61 27.64 -18.48
C ASP A 339 32.39 27.16 -17.25
N ALA A 340 31.84 26.21 -16.49
CA ALA A 340 32.55 25.64 -15.35
C ALA A 340 33.77 24.81 -15.76
N LEU A 341 33.67 24.03 -16.84
CA LEU A 341 34.81 23.29 -17.39
C LEU A 341 35.89 24.25 -17.89
N ARG A 342 35.51 25.34 -18.59
CA ARG A 342 36.45 26.37 -19.05
C ARG A 342 37.15 27.12 -17.92
N ARG A 343 36.48 27.30 -16.77
CA ARG A 343 37.09 27.89 -15.57
C ARG A 343 38.06 26.94 -14.85
N THR A 344 37.87 25.63 -15.00
CA THR A 344 38.65 24.63 -14.26
C THR A 344 39.81 24.06 -15.08
N LEU A 345 39.62 23.93 -16.40
CA LEU A 345 40.63 23.44 -17.32
C LEU A 345 41.54 24.59 -17.82
N PRO A 346 42.78 24.28 -18.22
CA PRO A 346 43.68 25.26 -18.82
C PRO A 346 43.04 26.02 -19.99
N ALA A 347 43.31 27.33 -20.05
CA ALA A 347 42.79 28.19 -21.12
C ALA A 347 43.22 27.67 -22.50
N GLY A 348 42.27 27.66 -23.45
CA GLY A 348 42.50 27.19 -24.81
C GLY A 348 42.63 25.67 -24.97
N LEU A 349 42.40 24.88 -23.91
CA LEU A 349 42.40 23.43 -23.99
C LEU A 349 41.10 22.87 -24.61
N LEU A 350 39.96 23.50 -24.30
CA LEU A 350 38.62 23.04 -24.65
C LEU A 350 38.05 23.83 -25.84
N ASP A 351 37.68 23.13 -26.91
CA ASP A 351 37.02 23.70 -28.10
C ASP A 351 35.51 23.80 -27.85
N SER A 352 34.87 22.64 -27.65
CA SER A 352 33.42 22.52 -27.49
C SER A 352 33.06 21.50 -26.41
N VAL A 353 31.90 21.71 -25.78
CA VAL A 353 31.20 20.71 -24.97
C VAL A 353 29.84 20.47 -25.59
N THR A 354 29.48 19.22 -25.79
CA THR A 354 28.16 18.83 -26.29
C THR A 354 27.55 17.76 -25.40
N LEU A 355 26.22 17.64 -25.43
CA LEU A 355 25.53 16.57 -24.73
C LEU A 355 25.44 15.35 -25.67
N ALA A 356 26.23 14.32 -25.36
CA ALA A 356 26.42 13.12 -26.19
C ALA A 356 25.35 12.06 -25.98
N GLY A 357 24.76 12.02 -24.78
CA GLY A 357 23.76 11.03 -24.43
C GLY A 357 23.10 11.35 -23.11
N ILE A 358 21.86 10.91 -22.99
CA ILE A 358 21.04 11.00 -21.79
C ILE A 358 20.60 9.57 -21.53
N SER A 359 20.96 9.01 -20.38
CA SER A 359 20.46 7.69 -20.01
C SER A 359 18.96 7.75 -19.77
N ASP A 360 18.29 6.60 -19.82
CA ASP A 360 17.02 6.45 -19.12
C ASP A 360 17.21 6.73 -17.62
N THR A 361 16.12 6.84 -16.86
CA THR A 361 16.21 6.84 -15.39
C THR A 361 16.99 5.60 -14.96
N THR A 362 18.25 5.82 -14.59
CA THR A 362 19.11 4.76 -14.08
C THR A 362 18.68 4.46 -12.68
N PHE A 363 19.02 3.27 -12.21
CA PHE A 363 18.84 2.97 -10.82
C PHE A 363 20.20 2.61 -10.24
N ASP A 364 20.64 3.43 -9.28
CA ASP A 364 21.90 3.22 -8.59
C ASP A 364 21.69 2.21 -7.45
N LEU A 365 22.78 1.91 -6.75
CA LEU A 365 22.86 0.91 -5.67
C LEU A 365 21.86 1.13 -4.50
N SER A 366 20.95 2.12 -4.56
CA SER A 366 19.81 2.19 -3.65
C SER A 366 18.53 2.83 -4.20
N ARG A 367 18.52 3.59 -5.32
CA ARG A 367 17.32 4.33 -5.78
C ARG A 367 17.19 4.53 -7.29
N SER A 368 15.99 4.87 -7.76
CA SER A 368 15.81 5.59 -9.04
C SER A 368 16.62 6.86 -8.98
N GLY A 369 17.77 6.85 -9.65
CA GLY A 369 18.58 8.02 -9.85
C GLY A 369 18.01 8.83 -11.00
N ASN A 370 18.17 10.14 -10.93
CA ASN A 370 18.00 10.97 -12.10
C ASN A 370 18.89 10.49 -13.26
N ARG A 371 18.50 10.86 -14.48
CA ARG A 371 19.22 10.51 -15.70
C ARG A 371 20.69 10.95 -15.63
N VAL A 372 21.55 10.13 -16.20
CA VAL A 372 22.98 10.42 -16.36
C VAL A 372 23.14 11.20 -17.66
N LEU A 373 23.66 12.42 -17.56
CA LEU A 373 24.01 13.26 -18.69
C LEU A 373 25.46 12.98 -19.07
N THR A 374 25.68 12.49 -20.29
CA THR A 374 27.03 12.24 -20.81
C THR A 374 27.46 13.42 -21.66
N PHE A 375 28.41 14.20 -21.14
CA PHE A 375 29.00 15.32 -21.86
C PHE A 375 30.18 14.85 -22.70
N GLN A 376 30.19 15.20 -23.98
CA GLN A 376 31.34 15.03 -24.86
C GLN A 376 32.15 16.32 -24.84
N LEU A 377 33.42 16.23 -24.44
CA LEU A 377 34.37 17.31 -24.45
C LEU A 377 35.31 17.11 -25.64
N THR A 378 35.47 18.14 -26.45
CA THR A 378 36.40 18.16 -27.59
C THR A 378 37.49 19.16 -27.31
N GLY A 379 38.74 18.72 -27.39
CA GLY A 379 39.90 19.58 -27.22
C GLY A 379 40.12 20.51 -28.41
N ALA A 380 40.92 21.56 -28.21
CA ALA A 380 41.31 22.49 -29.26
C ALA A 380 41.78 21.78 -30.52
N ARG A 381 41.35 22.27 -31.68
CA ARG A 381 41.74 21.70 -32.97
C ARG A 381 43.13 22.18 -33.35
N ARG A 382 43.95 21.27 -33.86
CA ARG A 382 45.28 21.57 -34.41
C ARG A 382 45.46 20.83 -35.73
N PRO A 383 46.40 21.26 -36.59
CA PRO A 383 46.72 20.52 -37.81
C PRO A 383 47.06 19.06 -37.46
N GLY A 384 46.32 18.15 -38.07
CA GLY A 384 46.53 16.71 -38.03
C GLY A 384 47.22 16.21 -39.30
N PRO A 385 47.23 14.89 -39.51
CA PRO A 385 47.75 14.30 -40.75
C PRO A 385 47.09 14.94 -41.97
N HIS A 386 47.88 15.23 -43.00
CA HIS A 386 47.42 15.87 -44.24
C HIS A 386 46.82 17.28 -44.08
N GLY A 387 47.06 17.96 -42.95
CA GLY A 387 46.63 19.34 -42.74
C GLY A 387 45.16 19.49 -42.33
N LEU A 388 44.44 18.39 -42.11
CA LEU A 388 43.07 18.43 -41.60
C LEU A 388 43.05 18.77 -40.10
N PRO A 389 42.18 19.68 -39.63
CA PRO A 389 42.12 20.04 -38.22
C PRO A 389 41.54 18.90 -37.38
N GLU A 390 42.35 18.33 -36.50
CA GLU A 390 41.98 17.26 -35.57
C GLU A 390 41.98 17.74 -34.12
N PRO A 391 41.04 17.24 -33.29
CA PRO A 391 40.98 17.61 -31.88
C PRO A 391 42.18 17.06 -31.11
N THR A 392 42.69 17.83 -30.15
CA THR A 392 43.78 17.36 -29.27
C THR A 392 43.39 16.20 -28.37
N PHE A 393 42.11 16.10 -28.02
CA PHE A 393 41.53 14.98 -27.30
C PHE A 393 40.01 14.95 -27.47
N GLU A 394 39.43 13.82 -27.14
CA GLU A 394 38.01 13.62 -26.95
C GLU A 394 37.78 12.96 -25.59
N ALA A 395 36.83 13.47 -24.81
CA ALA A 395 36.47 12.88 -23.53
C ALA A 395 34.95 12.71 -23.41
N ARG A 396 34.50 11.62 -22.78
CA ARG A 396 33.11 11.47 -22.33
C ARG A 396 33.07 11.51 -20.83
N LEU A 397 32.27 12.43 -20.31
CA LEU A 397 32.10 12.70 -18.89
C LEU A 397 30.64 12.42 -18.52
N PRO A 398 30.34 11.23 -17.96
CA PRO A 398 29.01 10.93 -17.46
C PRO A 398 28.80 11.56 -16.08
N VAL A 399 27.78 12.41 -15.95
CA VAL A 399 27.45 13.17 -14.75
C VAL A 399 26.02 12.88 -14.34
N GLN A 400 25.82 12.62 -13.05
CA GLN A 400 24.49 12.52 -12.48
C GLN A 400 24.22 13.66 -11.52
N PHE A 401 23.10 14.33 -11.75
CA PHE A 401 22.58 15.37 -10.88
C PHE A 401 21.56 14.76 -9.92
N ALA A 402 21.70 15.01 -8.62
CA ALA A 402 20.81 14.43 -7.61
C ALA A 402 20.48 15.42 -6.49
N ALA A 403 19.42 15.12 -5.75
CA ALA A 403 19.08 15.75 -4.48
C ALA A 403 19.45 14.79 -3.33
N SER A 404 20.19 15.29 -2.33
CA SER A 404 20.61 14.50 -1.16
C SER A 404 20.40 15.27 0.15
N PRO A 405 19.66 14.71 1.13
CA PRO A 405 18.82 13.51 1.01
C PRO A 405 17.68 13.72 -0.01
N PRO A 406 16.96 12.66 -0.40
CA PRO A 406 15.79 12.76 -1.25
C PRO A 406 14.78 13.78 -0.69
N PRO A 407 14.19 14.63 -1.54
CA PRO A 407 13.28 15.66 -1.06
C PRO A 407 12.05 15.07 -0.39
N ASP A 408 11.72 15.60 0.79
CA ASP A 408 10.50 15.27 1.55
C ASP A 408 9.73 16.52 1.97
N ALA A 409 10.09 17.68 1.40
CA ALA A 409 9.59 19.02 1.72
C ALA A 409 9.71 19.45 3.19
N ARG A 410 10.52 18.75 4.00
CA ARG A 410 10.72 19.04 5.43
C ARG A 410 12.17 19.30 5.76
N ARG A 411 13.07 18.45 5.25
CA ARG A 411 14.50 18.51 5.55
C ARG A 411 15.26 19.36 4.54
N PRO A 412 16.36 20.01 4.96
CA PRO A 412 17.29 20.63 4.03
C PRO A 412 17.82 19.60 3.02
N VAL A 413 17.95 20.02 1.76
CA VAL A 413 18.41 19.19 0.65
C VAL A 413 19.59 19.87 -0.05
N SER A 414 20.64 19.12 -0.34
CA SER A 414 21.73 19.57 -1.21
C SER A 414 21.52 19.04 -2.62
N LEU A 415 21.55 19.93 -3.61
CA LEU A 415 21.62 19.56 -5.01
C LEU A 415 23.07 19.31 -5.35
N ILE A 416 23.38 18.13 -5.86
CA ILE A 416 24.74 17.67 -6.11
C ILE A 416 24.91 17.21 -7.55
N ALA A 417 26.13 17.37 -8.08
CA ALA A 417 26.59 16.71 -9.29
C ALA A 417 27.69 15.72 -8.93
N ARG A 418 27.64 14.50 -9.48
CA ARG A 418 28.68 13.49 -9.28
C ARG A 418 29.01 12.75 -10.57
N GLN A 419 30.22 12.19 -10.65
CA GLN A 419 30.58 11.29 -11.73
C GLN A 419 29.73 10.01 -11.65
N ALA A 420 29.18 9.60 -12.78
CA ALA A 420 28.31 8.43 -12.88
C ALA A 420 28.82 7.47 -13.96
N GLY A 421 29.86 6.69 -13.63
CA GLY A 421 30.50 5.75 -14.55
C GLY A 421 31.93 6.13 -14.91
N LEU A 422 32.50 5.46 -15.91
CA LEU A 422 33.88 5.68 -16.34
C LEU A 422 33.99 6.92 -17.24
N ILE A 423 35.01 7.73 -16.99
CA ILE A 423 35.42 8.79 -17.92
C ILE A 423 36.24 8.13 -19.02
N THR A 424 35.80 8.22 -20.27
CA THR A 424 36.58 7.72 -21.41
C THR A 424 37.33 8.87 -22.05
N LEU A 425 38.63 8.70 -22.26
CA LEU A 425 39.51 9.70 -22.85
C LEU A 425 40.22 9.10 -24.06
N ARG A 426 40.27 9.83 -25.17
CA ARG A 426 40.98 9.48 -26.39
C ARG A 426 41.79 10.68 -26.86
N ALA A 427 43.00 10.43 -27.34
CA ALA A 427 43.84 11.45 -27.97
C ALA A 427 44.62 10.81 -29.14
N PRO A 428 45.00 11.61 -30.15
CA PRO A 428 45.89 11.16 -31.22
C PRO A 428 47.21 10.57 -30.68
N PRO A 429 47.87 9.65 -31.41
CA PRO A 429 49.09 8.96 -30.94
C PRO A 429 50.21 9.90 -30.48
N ASP A 430 50.41 11.00 -31.19
CA ASP A 430 51.43 12.03 -30.89
C ASP A 430 51.12 12.83 -29.62
N ARG A 431 49.92 12.69 -29.03
CA ARG A 431 49.42 13.52 -27.91
C ARG A 431 48.97 12.72 -26.70
N GLN A 432 49.20 11.41 -26.68
CA GLN A 432 48.83 10.55 -25.55
C GLN A 432 49.51 10.96 -24.22
N GLY A 433 50.68 11.61 -24.27
CA GLY A 433 51.40 12.08 -23.08
C GLY A 433 50.63 13.12 -22.24
N ALA A 434 49.64 13.80 -22.80
CA ALA A 434 48.81 14.77 -22.07
C ALA A 434 47.61 14.13 -21.33
N LEU A 435 47.27 12.88 -21.66
CA LEU A 435 46.11 12.17 -21.09
C LEU A 435 46.16 12.01 -19.56
N PRO A 436 47.30 11.70 -18.91
CA PRO A 436 47.32 11.55 -17.45
C PRO A 436 47.03 12.84 -16.68
N ALA A 437 47.44 13.99 -17.22
CA ALA A 437 47.16 15.30 -16.62
C ALA A 437 45.68 15.67 -16.78
N LEU A 438 45.13 15.46 -17.98
CA LEU A 438 43.71 15.69 -18.27
C LEU A 438 42.80 14.75 -17.46
N SER A 439 43.17 13.48 -17.37
CA SER A 439 42.46 12.49 -16.54
C SER A 439 42.48 12.89 -15.06
N ARG A 440 43.61 13.39 -14.53
CA ARG A 440 43.67 13.95 -13.18
C ARG A 440 42.76 15.17 -13.01
N ALA A 441 42.79 16.12 -13.94
CA ALA A 441 41.97 17.32 -13.88
C ALA A 441 40.46 17.00 -13.89
N LEU A 442 40.03 16.13 -14.82
CA LEU A 442 38.63 15.68 -14.92
C LEU A 442 38.22 14.77 -13.76
N GLY A 443 39.13 13.92 -13.29
CA GLY A 443 38.90 13.02 -12.17
C GLY A 443 38.80 13.74 -10.83
N LEU A 444 39.51 14.87 -10.63
CA LEU A 444 39.39 15.72 -9.44
C LEU A 444 38.06 16.49 -9.41
N LEU A 445 37.58 16.94 -10.58
CA LEU A 445 36.36 17.72 -10.75
C LEU A 445 35.10 17.04 -10.18
N LEU A 446 35.03 15.71 -10.18
CA LEU A 446 33.83 14.96 -9.76
C LEU A 446 34.14 13.79 -8.82
N ARG A 447 35.35 13.73 -8.25
CA ARG A 447 35.78 12.69 -7.31
C ARG A 447 34.95 12.67 -6.03
N VAL A 448 34.53 13.86 -5.61
CA VAL A 448 33.59 14.10 -4.51
C VAL A 448 32.34 14.73 -5.12
N PRO A 449 31.13 14.38 -4.66
CA PRO A 449 29.92 15.05 -5.12
C PRO A 449 30.02 16.56 -4.89
N VAL A 450 29.89 17.30 -5.98
CA VAL A 450 29.97 18.75 -5.99
C VAL A 450 28.62 19.31 -5.59
N THR A 451 28.56 20.11 -4.53
CA THR A 451 27.31 20.76 -4.12
C THR A 451 27.04 21.97 -5.00
N LEU A 452 25.97 21.91 -5.77
CA LEU A 452 25.53 22.98 -6.67
C LEU A 452 24.72 24.04 -5.93
N ALA A 453 23.86 23.60 -5.01
CA ALA A 453 23.03 24.47 -4.19
C ALA A 453 22.56 23.74 -2.93
N ARG A 454 22.27 24.51 -1.88
CA ARG A 454 21.52 24.03 -0.71
C ARG A 454 20.14 24.64 -0.70
N VAL A 455 19.13 23.78 -0.59
CA VAL A 455 17.72 24.15 -0.48
C VAL A 455 17.30 23.95 0.96
N PRO A 456 16.88 25.01 1.68
CA PRO A 456 16.51 24.87 3.07
C PRO A 456 15.17 24.11 3.21
N GLY A 457 14.96 23.41 4.33
CA GLY A 457 13.77 22.57 4.52
C GLY A 457 12.45 23.33 4.41
N HIS A 458 12.41 24.57 4.91
CA HIS A 458 11.23 25.44 4.84
C HIS A 458 10.88 25.88 3.40
N ALA A 459 11.78 25.71 2.43
CA ALA A 459 11.46 25.96 1.03
C ALA A 459 10.49 24.91 0.45
N GLY A 460 10.37 23.74 1.10
CA GLY A 460 9.38 22.74 0.72
C GLY A 460 9.66 22.07 -0.62
N LEU A 461 10.92 21.72 -0.91
CA LEU A 461 11.28 20.98 -2.11
C LEU A 461 10.65 19.58 -2.09
N LEU A 462 9.83 19.28 -3.09
CA LEU A 462 9.12 18.01 -3.29
C LEU A 462 9.87 17.06 -4.21
N SER A 463 10.51 17.59 -5.26
CA SER A 463 11.19 16.76 -6.26
C SER A 463 12.29 17.54 -7.01
N PHE A 464 13.29 16.82 -7.51
CA PHE A 464 14.33 17.32 -8.39
C PHE A 464 14.57 16.32 -9.52
N LYS A 465 14.26 16.69 -10.77
CA LYS A 465 14.27 15.78 -11.92
C LYS A 465 15.20 16.24 -13.03
N VAL A 466 15.82 15.26 -13.68
CA VAL A 466 16.45 15.39 -15.01
C VAL A 466 15.55 14.70 -16.04
N HIS A 467 15.07 15.47 -17.01
CA HIS A 467 14.15 15.03 -18.05
C HIS A 467 14.88 14.38 -19.22
N ALA A 468 14.13 13.66 -20.06
CA ALA A 468 14.68 12.93 -21.22
C ALA A 468 15.25 13.86 -22.30
N ASP A 469 14.83 15.13 -22.33
CA ASP A 469 15.39 16.16 -23.20
C ASP A 469 16.66 16.82 -22.63
N GLY A 470 17.05 16.46 -21.40
CA GLY A 470 18.21 17.00 -20.70
C GLY A 470 17.92 18.29 -19.94
N SER A 471 16.66 18.72 -19.84
CA SER A 471 16.26 19.81 -18.94
C SER A 471 16.19 19.33 -17.48
N LEU A 472 16.25 20.28 -16.55
CA LEU A 472 16.03 20.04 -15.11
C LEU A 472 14.75 20.72 -14.64
N SER A 473 14.12 20.13 -13.63
CA SER A 473 13.07 20.82 -12.87
C SER A 473 13.21 20.60 -11.36
N LEU A 474 12.95 21.66 -10.60
CA LEU A 474 12.75 21.63 -9.16
C LEU A 474 11.27 21.86 -8.88
N SER A 475 10.62 20.96 -8.17
CA SER A 475 9.21 21.07 -7.79
C SER A 475 9.10 21.35 -6.31
N PHE A 476 8.35 22.39 -5.94
CA PHE A 476 8.15 22.87 -4.58
C PHE A 476 6.67 22.79 -4.21
N ARG A 477 6.40 22.92 -2.90
CA ARG A 477 5.05 23.04 -2.36
C ARG A 477 4.23 24.08 -3.14
N PRO A 478 2.94 23.83 -3.38
CA PRO A 478 2.09 24.73 -4.15
C PRO A 478 1.66 25.98 -3.35
N ASP A 479 1.95 26.05 -2.05
CA ASP A 479 1.59 27.15 -1.16
C ASP A 479 2.42 28.43 -1.40
N PRO A 480 2.07 29.57 -0.76
CA PRO A 480 2.81 30.82 -0.96
C PRO A 480 4.31 30.73 -0.71
N ALA A 481 4.74 29.94 0.28
CA ALA A 481 6.15 29.78 0.64
C ALA A 481 6.91 29.00 -0.45
N GLY A 482 6.35 27.88 -0.91
CA GLY A 482 6.92 27.09 -2.00
C GLY A 482 6.92 27.84 -3.34
N ARG A 483 5.91 28.67 -3.62
CA ARG A 483 5.91 29.57 -4.80
C ARG A 483 7.02 30.62 -4.74
N ALA A 484 7.22 31.25 -3.58
CA ALA A 484 8.32 32.19 -3.39
C ALA A 484 9.69 31.50 -3.56
N ALA A 485 9.83 30.28 -3.02
CA ALA A 485 11.02 29.45 -3.19
C ALA A 485 11.27 29.08 -4.66
N ALA A 486 10.24 28.67 -5.40
CA ALA A 486 10.33 28.35 -6.82
C ALA A 486 10.79 29.56 -7.64
N GLN A 487 10.25 30.76 -7.38
CA GLN A 487 10.69 31.99 -8.05
C GLN A 487 12.15 32.35 -7.70
N ALA A 488 12.55 32.18 -6.45
CA ALA A 488 13.93 32.40 -6.05
C ALA A 488 14.88 31.39 -6.71
N ALA A 489 14.47 30.13 -6.81
CA ALA A 489 15.20 29.10 -7.52
C ALA A 489 15.31 29.43 -9.02
N GLN A 490 14.22 29.86 -9.67
CA GLN A 490 14.24 30.25 -11.08
C GLN A 490 15.21 31.41 -11.33
N ARG A 491 15.14 32.49 -10.53
CA ARG A 491 16.10 33.61 -10.65
C ARG A 491 17.56 33.17 -10.48
N ARG A 492 17.81 32.17 -9.65
CA ARG A 492 19.15 31.61 -9.47
C ARG A 492 19.55 30.78 -10.69
N LEU A 493 18.65 29.94 -11.21
CA LEU A 493 18.87 29.15 -12.42
C LEU A 493 19.15 30.04 -13.64
N ASP A 494 18.39 31.12 -13.81
CA ASP A 494 18.54 32.07 -14.91
C ASP A 494 19.89 32.80 -14.88
N ARG A 495 20.47 32.93 -13.68
CA ARG A 495 21.73 33.63 -13.45
C ARG A 495 22.93 32.69 -13.35
N LEU A 496 22.74 31.37 -13.22
CA LEU A 496 23.81 30.41 -12.90
C LEU A 496 25.01 30.54 -13.85
N PRO A 497 26.20 30.96 -13.38
CA PRO A 497 27.39 30.17 -13.65
C PRO A 497 27.40 29.02 -12.65
N LEU A 498 27.74 27.79 -13.02
CA LEU A 498 28.01 26.74 -12.03
C LEU A 498 29.30 27.10 -11.26
N ASP A 499 29.21 28.01 -10.28
CA ASP A 499 30.32 28.46 -9.45
C ASP A 499 30.79 27.35 -8.50
N GLY A 500 29.90 26.42 -8.17
CA GLY A 500 30.16 25.30 -7.25
C GLY A 500 31.14 24.24 -7.75
N LEU A 501 31.55 24.25 -9.03
CA LEU A 501 32.50 23.27 -9.58
C LEU A 501 33.98 23.54 -9.23
N ARG A 502 34.27 24.51 -8.36
CA ARG A 502 35.62 24.72 -7.81
C ARG A 502 35.90 23.74 -6.67
N PRO A 503 36.97 22.92 -6.75
CA PRO A 503 37.32 21.97 -5.69
C PRO A 503 37.65 22.59 -4.32
N ASP A 504 37.99 23.88 -4.27
CA ASP A 504 38.71 24.49 -3.15
C ASP A 504 38.06 25.74 -2.50
N ASP A 505 36.75 25.97 -2.63
CA ASP A 505 36.11 27.07 -1.87
C ASP A 505 35.51 26.56 -0.54
N PRO A 506 36.13 26.84 0.63
CA PRO A 506 35.50 26.61 1.92
C PRO A 506 34.43 27.69 2.12
N LEU A 507 33.16 27.33 1.87
CA LEU A 507 32.05 28.28 1.97
C LEU A 507 31.51 28.38 3.41
N ALA A 508 31.78 29.55 4.01
CA ALA A 508 31.07 30.12 5.15
C ALA A 508 29.62 30.51 4.79
#